data_AF-A0A833DRS2-F1
#
_entry.id   AF-A0A833DRS2-F1
#
_cell.length_a   1.000
_cell.length_b   1.000
_cell.length_c   1.000
_cell.angle_alpha   90.00
_cell.angle_beta   90.00
_cell.angle_gamma   90.00
#
_symmetry.space_group_name_H-M   'P 1'
#
loop_
_entity.id
_entity.type
_entity.pdbx_description
1 polymer ?
#
loop_
_entity_poly.entity_id
_entity_poly.type
_entity_poly.pdbx_seq_one_letter_code
_entity_poly.pdbx_strand_id
1 'polypeptide(L)'
;MLFKKLSTVERVYNIGLEKNSLYNIFDNITIFVKEAEEDLIKLYDLRILEKIPVKDIMTKNIITINKNDSIEKLKEYIERYRHMGYPVVDNSGKLVGVVTFKDLEKKNKKTINEIMTPKDKLVLIPPETSASESQKIMAKNDIGRLLVLDDNGELIGIVSRGDIVRTYIIYNKGTSRIQRCSRISNFYFYDDNKVEKLKKLADDLIILLGGRDYIVSKKEEYIEILTKDWEPLVKIMVSEGEIVDHISITTKVVNILEMEIIREILKKIDEYSFEEIVLTDHITLIDEKSSIQRIITDVTLFKDSKKTFGTVTIRSDF
;
A
#
# COMPACT_ATOMS: atom_id res chain seq x y z
N MET A 1 -25.94 16.17 13.71
CA MET A 1 -25.24 15.49 12.61
C MET A 1 -23.82 16.04 12.56
N LEU A 2 -22.88 15.44 13.29
CA LEU A 2 -21.49 15.90 13.29
C LEU A 2 -20.80 15.35 12.04
N PHE A 3 -20.47 16.23 11.09
CA PHE A 3 -19.49 15.92 10.05
C PHE A 3 -18.15 15.66 10.74
N LYS A 4 -17.68 14.41 10.74
CA LYS A 4 -16.26 14.13 11.01
C LYS A 4 -15.45 14.95 10.00
N LYS A 5 -14.51 15.75 10.47
CA LYS A 5 -13.51 16.43 9.64
C LYS A 5 -12.80 15.34 8.83
N LEU A 6 -13.06 15.25 7.53
CA LEU A 6 -12.23 14.45 6.64
C LEU A 6 -10.81 15.03 6.77
N SER A 7 -9.84 14.22 7.17
CA SER A 7 -8.45 14.65 7.10
C SER A 7 -7.99 14.45 5.67
N THR A 8 -7.50 15.52 5.03
CA THR A 8 -6.95 15.44 3.66
C THR A 8 -5.43 15.48 3.75
N VAL A 9 -4.77 14.55 3.06
CA VAL A 9 -3.32 14.58 2.83
C VAL A 9 -3.09 14.87 1.35
N GLU A 10 -2.34 15.92 1.05
CA GLU A 10 -1.97 16.32 -0.31
C GLU A 10 -0.45 16.24 -0.49
N ARG A 11 -0.01 15.66 -1.61
CA ARG A 11 1.41 15.57 -1.98
C ARG A 11 1.57 15.86 -3.47
N VAL A 12 2.55 16.69 -3.81
CA VAL A 12 2.86 17.07 -5.19
C VAL A 12 4.24 16.53 -5.56
N TYR A 13 4.33 15.84 -6.69
CA TYR A 13 5.54 15.22 -7.21
C TYR A 13 5.84 15.78 -8.60
N ASN A 14 7.10 16.16 -8.86
CA ASN A 14 7.54 16.52 -10.21
C ASN A 14 8.05 15.26 -10.90
N ILE A 15 7.54 14.98 -12.10
CA ILE A 15 7.97 13.84 -12.92
C ILE A 15 8.69 14.34 -14.17
N GLY A 16 9.86 13.75 -14.43
CA GLY A 16 10.58 13.90 -15.69
C GLY A 16 10.55 12.57 -16.44
N LEU A 17 10.00 12.55 -17.66
CA LEU A 17 9.91 11.34 -18.47
C LEU A 17 10.87 11.44 -19.67
N GLU A 18 11.67 10.40 -19.87
CA GLU A 18 12.72 10.32 -20.90
C GLU A 18 12.20 9.96 -22.32
N LYS A 19 10.89 9.71 -22.48
CA LYS A 19 10.28 9.28 -23.74
C LYS A 19 8.93 9.97 -24.00
N ASN A 20 8.66 10.25 -25.27
CA ASN A 20 7.58 11.14 -25.75
C ASN A 20 6.30 10.43 -26.25
N SER A 21 6.06 9.16 -25.90
CA SER A 21 4.81 8.50 -26.33
C SER A 21 3.80 8.50 -25.20
N LEU A 22 2.52 8.66 -25.55
CA LEU A 22 1.42 8.56 -24.60
C LEU A 22 1.47 7.22 -23.84
N TYR A 23 1.82 6.14 -24.54
CA TYR A 23 2.00 4.83 -23.93
C TYR A 23 2.92 4.84 -22.69
N ASN A 24 4.12 5.42 -22.82
CA ASN A 24 5.09 5.44 -21.72
C ASN A 24 4.62 6.35 -20.59
N ILE A 25 3.94 7.46 -20.91
CA ILE A 25 3.36 8.34 -19.90
C ILE A 25 2.33 7.57 -19.07
N PHE A 26 1.38 6.91 -19.71
CA PHE A 26 0.34 6.13 -19.04
C PHE A 26 0.90 4.97 -18.21
N ASP A 27 1.94 4.29 -18.70
CA ASP A 27 2.62 3.22 -17.96
C ASP A 27 3.29 3.76 -16.69
N ASN A 28 4.04 4.86 -16.79
CA ASN A 28 4.69 5.50 -15.65
C ASN A 28 3.69 6.05 -14.63
N ILE A 29 2.60 6.69 -15.06
CA ILE A 29 1.51 7.12 -14.16
C ILE A 29 0.93 5.90 -13.44
N THR A 30 0.70 4.80 -14.16
CA THR A 30 0.15 3.57 -13.58
C THR A 30 1.08 2.94 -12.55
N ILE A 31 2.39 2.88 -12.82
CA ILE A 31 3.40 2.41 -11.87
C ILE A 31 3.40 3.30 -10.63
N PHE A 32 3.45 4.61 -10.81
CA PHE A 32 3.43 5.58 -9.72
C PHE A 32 2.18 5.44 -8.84
N VAL A 33 1.00 5.27 -9.44
CA VAL A 33 -0.26 5.06 -8.71
C VAL A 33 -0.19 3.80 -7.84
N LYS A 34 0.34 2.70 -8.38
CA LYS A 34 0.52 1.44 -7.63
C LYS A 34 1.51 1.61 -6.47
N GLU A 35 2.64 2.27 -6.70
CA GLU A 35 3.64 2.53 -5.66
C GLU A 35 3.06 3.44 -4.55
N ALA A 36 2.32 4.48 -4.93
CA ALA A 36 1.66 5.37 -3.98
C ALA A 36 0.59 4.65 -3.13
N GLU A 37 -0.16 3.72 -3.74
CA GLU A 37 -1.10 2.85 -3.02
C GLU A 37 -0.37 2.01 -1.97
N GLU A 38 0.74 1.36 -2.35
CA GLU A 38 1.57 0.58 -1.42
C GLU A 38 2.10 1.42 -0.26
N ASP A 39 2.56 2.64 -0.53
CA ASP A 39 3.08 3.54 0.50
C ASP A 39 2.00 4.07 1.44
N LEU A 40 0.79 4.33 0.92
CA LEU A 40 -0.37 4.67 1.74
C LEU A 40 -0.73 3.50 2.65
N ILE A 41 -0.81 2.28 2.14
CA ILE A 41 -1.05 1.06 2.93
C ILE A 41 -0.05 0.96 4.07
N LYS A 42 1.26 1.11 3.79
CA LYS A 42 2.32 1.10 4.82
C LYS A 42 2.06 2.15 5.90
N LEU A 43 1.65 3.36 5.54
CA LEU A 43 1.34 4.44 6.48
C LEU A 43 0.09 4.16 7.34
N TYR A 44 -0.96 3.57 6.76
CA TYR A 44 -2.12 3.11 7.51
C TYR A 44 -1.79 1.95 8.45
N ASP A 45 -0.93 1.04 7.99
CA ASP A 45 -0.57 -0.19 8.70
C ASP A 45 0.37 0.06 9.88
N LEU A 46 1.10 1.19 9.94
CA LEU A 46 1.85 1.55 11.16
C LEU A 46 0.95 1.67 12.41
N ARG A 47 -0.34 2.00 12.25
CA ARG A 47 -1.33 2.04 13.35
C ARG A 47 -2.04 0.71 13.58
N ILE A 48 -1.88 -0.30 12.71
CA ILE A 48 -2.55 -1.59 12.89
C ILE A 48 -2.04 -2.30 14.14
N LEU A 49 -0.73 -2.18 14.40
CA LEU A 49 -0.08 -2.74 15.57
C LEU A 49 -0.56 -2.10 16.88
N GLU A 50 -1.15 -0.89 16.84
CA GLU A 50 -1.76 -0.27 18.02
C GLU A 50 -3.07 -0.96 18.44
N LYS A 51 -3.76 -1.61 17.50
CA LYS A 51 -5.05 -2.25 17.73
C LYS A 51 -4.96 -3.75 17.99
N ILE A 52 -3.81 -4.38 17.71
CA ILE A 52 -3.61 -5.82 17.88
C ILE A 52 -3.07 -6.07 19.29
N PRO A 53 -3.84 -6.72 20.18
CA PRO A 53 -3.35 -7.09 21.49
C PRO A 53 -2.36 -8.26 21.39
N VAL A 54 -1.37 -8.28 22.28
CA VAL A 54 -0.32 -9.30 22.32
C VAL A 54 -0.90 -10.70 22.47
N LYS A 55 -2.01 -10.87 23.20
CA LYS A 55 -2.67 -12.19 23.39
C LYS A 55 -3.07 -12.90 22.08
N ASP A 56 -3.26 -12.13 21.01
CA ASP A 56 -3.65 -12.65 19.70
C ASP A 56 -2.46 -13.12 18.87
N ILE A 57 -1.24 -12.66 19.21
CA ILE A 57 -0.01 -12.93 18.45
C ILE A 57 1.06 -13.67 19.24
N MET A 58 0.89 -13.82 20.56
CA MET A 58 1.85 -14.49 21.44
C MET A 58 1.86 -16.01 21.24
N THR A 59 3.01 -16.62 21.51
CA THR A 59 3.11 -18.07 21.66
C THR A 59 2.56 -18.48 23.02
N LYS A 60 1.51 -19.32 23.04
CA LYS A 60 0.82 -19.77 24.26
C LYS A 60 1.43 -21.04 24.88
N ASN A 61 2.00 -21.92 24.06
CA ASN A 61 2.64 -23.15 24.52
C ASN A 61 4.11 -22.88 24.86
N ILE A 62 4.34 -22.46 26.10
CA ILE A 62 5.65 -22.01 26.55
C ILE A 62 6.43 -23.18 27.11
N ILE A 63 7.65 -23.38 26.60
CA ILE A 63 8.61 -24.32 27.20
C ILE A 63 9.31 -23.62 28.36
N THR A 64 9.13 -24.15 29.57
CA THR A 64 9.73 -23.62 30.79
C THR A 64 10.79 -24.56 31.37
N ILE A 65 11.68 -24.04 32.20
CA ILE A 65 12.64 -24.81 32.98
C ILE A 65 12.43 -24.58 34.48
N ASN A 66 12.66 -25.57 35.33
CA ASN A 66 12.49 -25.41 36.77
C ASN A 66 13.73 -24.74 37.38
N LYS A 67 13.56 -23.87 38.39
CA LYS A 67 14.66 -23.18 39.07
C LYS A 67 15.69 -24.12 39.71
N ASN A 68 15.26 -25.32 40.10
CA ASN A 68 16.11 -26.35 40.72
C ASN A 68 16.79 -27.27 39.69
N ASP A 69 16.49 -27.10 38.40
CA ASP A 69 17.15 -27.86 37.35
C ASP A 69 18.65 -27.54 37.28
N SER A 70 19.44 -28.47 36.73
CA SER A 70 20.87 -28.28 36.50
C SER A 70 21.14 -27.41 35.28
N ILE A 71 22.35 -26.86 35.22
CA ILE A 71 22.83 -26.12 34.05
C ILE A 71 22.93 -27.04 32.82
N GLU A 72 23.25 -28.31 33.01
CA GLU A 72 23.29 -29.32 31.95
C GLU A 72 21.92 -29.49 31.28
N LYS A 73 20.83 -29.45 32.05
CA LYS A 73 19.48 -29.53 31.50
C LYS A 73 19.13 -28.30 30.65
N LEU A 74 19.61 -27.11 31.02
CA LEU A 74 19.47 -25.94 30.17
C LEU A 74 20.22 -26.10 28.83
N LYS A 75 21.43 -26.67 28.84
CA LYS A 75 22.18 -26.96 27.61
C LYS A 75 21.43 -27.96 26.72
N GLU A 76 20.90 -29.03 27.31
CA GLU A 76 20.05 -30.01 26.60
C GLU A 76 18.84 -29.33 25.97
N TYR A 77 18.15 -28.45 26.69
CA TYR A 77 16.98 -27.73 26.18
C TYR A 77 17.36 -26.82 25.01
N ILE A 78 18.46 -26.06 25.12
CA ILE A 78 18.99 -25.22 24.05
C ILE A 78 19.31 -26.05 22.81
N GLU A 79 19.92 -27.22 22.97
CA GLU A 79 20.23 -28.12 21.85
C GLU A 79 18.97 -28.71 21.20
N ARG A 80 18.02 -29.16 22.03
CA ARG A 80 16.79 -29.84 21.60
C ARG A 80 15.79 -28.90 20.95
N TYR A 81 15.50 -27.76 21.58
CA TYR A 81 14.44 -26.83 21.15
C TYR A 81 14.98 -25.62 20.40
N ARG A 82 16.31 -25.44 20.37
CA ARG A 82 16.99 -24.34 19.66
C ARG A 82 16.56 -22.94 20.12
N HIS A 83 15.92 -22.81 21.28
CA HIS A 83 15.63 -21.51 21.89
C HIS A 83 16.81 -21.05 22.75
N MET A 84 17.17 -19.78 22.62
CA MET A 84 18.31 -19.18 23.32
C MET A 84 17.97 -18.69 24.74
N GLY A 85 16.74 -18.93 25.22
CA GLY A 85 16.33 -18.59 26.58
C GLY A 85 14.95 -19.11 26.92
N TYR A 86 14.72 -19.33 28.21
CA TYR A 86 13.57 -20.02 28.77
C TYR A 86 13.06 -19.30 30.01
N PRO A 87 11.73 -19.18 30.19
CA PRO A 87 11.15 -18.79 31.45
C PRO A 87 11.44 -19.85 32.51
N VAL A 88 11.79 -19.39 33.71
CA VAL A 88 12.11 -20.23 34.86
C VAL A 88 10.93 -20.24 35.81
N VAL A 89 10.46 -21.43 36.18
CA VAL A 89 9.34 -21.64 37.10
C VAL A 89 9.79 -22.36 38.37
N ASP A 90 9.02 -22.22 39.44
CA ASP A 90 9.19 -23.06 40.64
C ASP A 90 8.42 -24.39 40.53
N ASN A 91 8.43 -25.17 41.61
CA ASN A 91 7.75 -26.47 41.66
C ASN A 91 6.22 -26.37 41.57
N SER A 92 5.64 -25.20 41.83
CA SER A 92 4.21 -24.94 41.68
C SER A 92 3.84 -24.45 40.28
N GLY A 93 4.82 -24.27 39.39
CA GLY A 93 4.62 -23.75 38.04
C GLY A 93 4.67 -22.23 37.94
N LYS A 94 4.88 -21.51 39.06
CA LYS A 94 4.91 -20.04 39.05
C LYS A 94 6.20 -19.52 38.45
N LEU A 95 6.08 -18.51 37.58
CA LEU A 95 7.24 -17.80 37.02
C LEU A 95 8.07 -17.17 38.15
N VAL A 96 9.38 -17.45 38.18
CA VAL A 96 10.35 -16.90 39.14
C VAL A 96 11.54 -16.20 38.48
N GLY A 97 11.74 -16.36 37.17
CA GLY A 97 12.82 -15.71 36.46
C GLY A 97 12.89 -16.07 34.98
N VAL A 98 13.97 -15.66 34.31
CA VAL A 98 14.32 -16.05 32.94
C VAL A 98 15.79 -16.44 32.91
N VAL A 99 16.12 -17.48 32.15
CA VAL A 99 17.50 -17.89 31.90
C VAL A 99 17.77 -17.93 30.40
N THR A 100 18.95 -17.48 29.99
CA THR A 100 19.36 -17.40 28.58
C THR A 100 20.68 -18.13 28.35
N PHE A 101 21.02 -18.38 27.09
CA PHE A 101 22.32 -18.96 26.71
C PHE A 101 23.49 -18.12 27.25
N LYS A 102 23.36 -16.79 27.29
CA LYS A 102 24.39 -15.90 27.84
C LYS A 102 24.63 -16.13 29.34
N ASP A 103 23.61 -16.56 30.07
CA ASP A 103 23.74 -16.83 31.51
C ASP A 103 24.62 -18.05 31.80
N LEU A 104 24.89 -18.91 30.80
CA LEU A 104 25.83 -20.03 30.91
C LEU A 104 27.28 -19.58 31.11
N GLU A 105 27.61 -18.33 30.80
CA GLU A 105 28.96 -17.77 31.01
C GLU A 105 29.28 -17.56 32.51
N LYS A 106 28.26 -17.58 33.38
CA LYS A 106 28.41 -17.44 34.84
C LYS A 106 29.10 -18.70 35.41
N LYS A 107 30.35 -18.54 35.86
CA LYS A 107 31.18 -19.63 36.42
C LYS A 107 30.74 -20.07 37.82
N ASN A 108 31.08 -21.31 38.18
CA ASN A 108 30.92 -21.90 39.51
C ASN A 108 29.46 -21.96 40.02
N LYS A 109 28.47 -22.05 39.13
CA LYS A 109 27.06 -22.26 39.47
C LYS A 109 26.64 -23.69 39.15
N LYS A 110 25.64 -24.21 39.87
CA LYS A 110 25.14 -25.58 39.70
C LYS A 110 23.69 -25.64 39.23
N THR A 111 22.89 -24.63 39.56
CA THR A 111 21.44 -24.63 39.33
C THR A 111 20.99 -23.42 38.51
N ILE A 112 19.83 -23.55 37.86
CA ILE A 112 19.21 -22.44 37.11
C ILE A 112 18.95 -21.23 38.01
N ASN A 113 18.49 -21.45 39.24
CA ASN A 113 18.23 -20.37 40.20
C ASN A 113 19.44 -19.44 40.44
N GLU A 114 20.67 -19.97 40.34
CA GLU A 114 21.90 -19.20 40.56
C GLU A 114 22.33 -18.37 39.36
N ILE A 115 21.85 -18.71 38.15
CA ILE A 115 22.22 -18.03 36.90
C ILE A 115 21.08 -17.22 36.29
N MET A 116 19.83 -17.50 36.63
CA MET A 116 18.68 -16.79 36.06
C MET A 116 18.67 -15.30 36.42
N THR A 117 17.97 -14.52 35.60
CA THR A 117 17.49 -13.19 35.97
C THR A 117 16.20 -13.35 36.78
N PRO A 118 16.15 -12.91 38.05
CA PRO A 118 14.96 -13.01 38.90
C PRO A 118 13.75 -12.21 38.39
N LYS A 119 12.54 -12.66 38.72
CA LYS A 119 11.26 -12.05 38.28
C LYS A 119 11.16 -10.54 38.54
N ASP A 120 11.63 -10.07 39.69
CA ASP A 120 11.61 -8.66 40.09
C ASP A 120 12.44 -7.74 39.18
N LYS A 121 13.34 -8.33 38.37
CA LYS A 121 14.16 -7.61 37.38
C LYS A 121 13.66 -7.78 35.95
N LEU A 122 12.56 -8.50 35.74
CA LEU A 122 12.01 -8.75 34.42
C LEU A 122 11.03 -7.65 34.03
N VAL A 123 11.03 -7.33 32.73
CA VAL A 123 9.98 -6.54 32.10
C VAL A 123 8.88 -7.50 31.65
N LEU A 124 7.69 -7.33 32.23
CA LEU A 124 6.52 -8.19 32.02
C LEU A 124 5.36 -7.33 31.50
N ILE A 125 4.48 -7.91 30.69
CA ILE A 125 3.34 -7.20 30.11
C ILE A 125 2.03 -7.98 30.31
N PRO A 126 0.87 -7.29 30.42
CA PRO A 126 -0.44 -7.94 30.36
C PRO A 126 -0.83 -8.32 28.92
N PRO A 127 -1.75 -9.29 28.73
CA PRO A 127 -2.21 -9.78 27.42
C PRO A 127 -2.79 -8.70 26.50
N GLU A 128 -3.39 -7.66 27.07
CA GLU A 128 -4.02 -6.56 26.33
C GLU A 128 -3.02 -5.51 25.83
N THR A 129 -1.74 -5.62 26.17
CA THR A 129 -0.68 -4.73 25.64
C THR A 129 -0.69 -4.81 24.12
N SER A 130 -0.70 -3.68 23.42
CA SER A 130 -0.71 -3.69 21.95
C SER A 130 0.64 -4.14 21.37
N ALA A 131 0.63 -4.69 20.15
CA ALA A 131 1.86 -5.08 19.46
C ALA A 131 2.83 -3.89 19.30
N SER A 132 2.31 -2.70 18.98
CA SER A 132 3.10 -1.46 18.89
C SER A 132 3.72 -1.09 20.23
N GLU A 133 2.95 -1.13 21.32
CA GLU A 133 3.48 -0.82 22.64
C GLU A 133 4.51 -1.86 23.10
N SER A 134 4.27 -3.14 22.84
CA SER A 134 5.23 -4.21 23.13
C SER A 134 6.57 -4.01 22.41
N GLN A 135 6.54 -3.51 21.16
CA GLN A 135 7.74 -3.17 20.41
C GLN A 135 8.52 -2.01 21.06
N LYS A 136 7.81 -0.96 21.52
CA LYS A 136 8.44 0.17 22.22
C LYS A 136 9.07 -0.27 23.54
N ILE A 137 8.38 -1.13 24.31
CA ILE A 137 8.92 -1.71 25.54
C ILE A 137 10.18 -2.53 25.24
N MET A 138 10.16 -3.38 24.20
CA MET A 138 11.33 -4.16 23.78
C MET A 138 12.51 -3.26 23.40
N ALA A 139 12.28 -2.22 22.59
CA ALA A 139 13.31 -1.28 22.16
C ALA A 139 13.90 -0.48 23.33
N LYS A 140 13.03 0.04 24.21
CA LYS A 140 13.45 0.82 25.39
C LYS A 140 14.32 0.03 26.36
N ASN A 141 14.05 -1.27 26.50
CA ASN A 141 14.75 -2.13 27.45
C ASN A 141 15.85 -2.99 26.79
N ASP A 142 16.11 -2.81 25.48
CA ASP A 142 17.02 -3.63 24.67
C ASP A 142 16.83 -5.15 24.83
N ILE A 143 15.56 -5.58 24.82
CA ILE A 143 15.19 -6.99 24.94
C ILE A 143 14.49 -7.50 23.68
N GLY A 144 14.69 -8.77 23.35
CA GLY A 144 14.13 -9.38 22.15
C GLY A 144 12.76 -10.05 22.31
N ARG A 145 12.33 -10.28 23.55
CA ARG A 145 11.11 -11.02 23.91
C ARG A 145 10.51 -10.46 25.20
N LEU A 146 9.19 -10.53 25.31
CA LEU A 146 8.42 -10.16 26.50
C LEU A 146 7.59 -11.35 26.95
N LEU A 147 7.58 -11.58 28.26
CA LEU A 147 6.68 -12.55 28.88
C LEU A 147 5.35 -11.89 29.19
N VAL A 148 4.27 -12.66 28.98
CA VAL A 148 2.90 -12.21 29.14
C VAL A 148 2.29 -12.89 30.35
N LEU A 149 1.85 -12.09 31.31
CA LEU A 149 1.15 -12.56 32.51
C LEU A 149 -0.32 -12.20 32.47
N ASP A 150 -1.20 -13.09 32.93
CA ASP A 150 -2.60 -12.76 33.16
C ASP A 150 -2.78 -11.92 34.45
N ASP A 151 -4.03 -11.55 34.75
CA ASP A 151 -4.38 -10.76 35.94
C ASP A 151 -4.10 -11.50 37.27
N ASN A 152 -3.97 -12.84 37.23
CA ASN A 152 -3.59 -13.66 38.39
C ASN A 152 -2.06 -13.76 38.56
N GLY A 153 -1.28 -13.20 37.63
CA GLY A 153 0.17 -13.26 37.62
C GLY A 153 0.76 -14.56 37.07
N GLU A 154 -0.07 -15.37 36.39
CA GLU A 154 0.31 -16.62 35.75
C GLU A 154 0.88 -16.37 34.35
N LEU A 155 1.89 -17.15 33.98
CA LEU A 155 2.56 -17.02 32.68
C LEU A 155 1.72 -17.66 31.58
N ILE A 156 1.12 -16.82 30.71
CA ILE A 156 0.20 -17.26 29.66
C ILE A 156 0.75 -17.14 28.24
N GLY A 157 1.87 -16.43 28.04
CA GLY A 157 2.51 -16.39 26.74
C GLY A 157 3.89 -15.73 26.70
N ILE A 158 4.49 -15.79 25.52
CA ILE A 158 5.69 -15.04 25.16
C ILE A 158 5.50 -14.41 23.77
N VAL A 159 5.92 -13.16 23.62
CA VAL A 159 5.93 -12.46 22.32
C VAL A 159 7.34 -11.99 22.01
N SER A 160 7.76 -12.17 20.76
CA SER A 160 9.08 -11.77 20.26
C SER A 160 8.98 -10.71 19.17
N ARG A 161 10.11 -10.04 18.87
CA ARG A 161 10.22 -9.15 17.70
C ARG A 161 9.79 -9.85 16.39
N GLY A 162 10.10 -11.14 16.26
CA GLY A 162 9.72 -11.93 15.10
C GLY A 162 8.21 -12.12 14.95
N ASP A 163 7.49 -12.27 16.07
CA ASP A 163 6.02 -12.40 16.07
C ASP A 163 5.36 -11.09 15.63
N ILE A 164 5.88 -9.95 16.08
CA ILE A 164 5.41 -8.61 15.67
C ILE A 164 5.65 -8.39 14.17
N VAL A 165 6.85 -8.71 13.65
CA VAL A 165 7.16 -8.59 12.22
C VAL A 165 6.29 -9.52 11.37
N ARG A 166 6.11 -10.77 11.80
CA ARG A 166 5.23 -11.73 11.11
C ARG A 166 3.79 -11.23 11.08
N THR A 167 3.32 -10.67 12.19
CA THR A 167 1.99 -10.05 12.29
C THR A 167 1.86 -8.94 11.25
N TYR A 168 2.80 -8.01 11.19
CA TYR A 168 2.81 -6.96 10.17
C TYR A 168 2.70 -7.53 8.75
N ILE A 169 3.48 -8.58 8.41
CA ILE A 169 3.43 -9.20 7.08
C ILE A 169 2.07 -9.87 6.80
N ILE A 170 1.50 -10.59 7.77
CA ILE A 170 0.21 -11.28 7.61
C ILE A 170 -0.91 -10.26 7.39
N TYR A 171 -0.93 -9.20 8.18
CA TYR A 171 -1.97 -8.17 8.09
C TYR A 171 -1.78 -7.27 6.86
N ASN A 172 -0.55 -6.98 6.42
CA ASN A 172 -0.30 -6.20 5.21
C ASN A 172 -0.55 -6.96 3.90
N LYS A 173 -0.54 -8.30 3.91
CA LYS A 173 -0.84 -9.10 2.71
C LYS A 173 -2.31 -9.01 2.26
N GLY A 174 -3.18 -8.34 3.03
CA GLY A 174 -4.61 -8.25 2.76
C GLY A 174 -5.17 -6.85 2.48
N THR A 175 -4.41 -5.77 2.61
CA THR A 175 -4.99 -4.46 2.98
C THR A 175 -5.27 -3.43 1.88
N SER A 176 -4.94 -3.70 0.61
CA SER A 176 -5.64 -3.01 -0.48
C SER A 176 -5.98 -3.93 -1.62
N ARG A 177 -7.28 -4.07 -1.85
CA ARG A 177 -7.84 -4.39 -3.14
C ARG A 177 -8.68 -3.18 -3.52
N ILE A 178 -8.20 -2.38 -4.48
CA ILE A 178 -9.04 -1.35 -5.12
C ILE A 178 -10.37 -2.02 -5.46
N GLN A 179 -11.44 -1.58 -4.80
CA GLN A 179 -12.78 -2.10 -5.04
C GLN A 179 -13.39 -1.43 -6.26
N ARG A 180 -13.10 -0.14 -6.44
CA ARG A 180 -13.58 0.65 -7.56
C ARG A 180 -12.52 1.62 -8.03
N CYS A 181 -12.35 1.71 -9.35
CA CYS A 181 -11.55 2.73 -10.00
C CYS A 181 -12.42 3.53 -10.97
N SER A 182 -12.14 4.82 -11.09
CA SER A 182 -12.62 5.70 -12.15
C SER A 182 -11.46 6.57 -12.60
N ARG A 183 -11.02 6.41 -13.84
CA ARG A 183 -9.92 7.17 -14.43
C ARG A 183 -10.41 7.94 -15.63
N ILE A 184 -10.19 9.26 -15.63
CA ILE A 184 -10.59 10.18 -16.69
C ILE A 184 -9.34 10.92 -17.16
N SER A 185 -8.95 10.69 -18.41
CA SER A 185 -7.76 11.27 -19.02
C SER A 185 -8.16 12.24 -20.13
N ASN A 186 -7.86 13.53 -19.98
CA ASN A 186 -8.15 14.56 -20.97
C ASN A 186 -6.87 14.95 -21.71
N PHE A 187 -6.98 15.05 -23.03
CA PHE A 187 -5.92 15.39 -23.95
C PHE A 187 -6.24 16.72 -24.62
N TYR A 188 -5.47 17.75 -24.29
CA TYR A 188 -5.53 19.07 -24.93
C TYR A 188 -4.41 19.16 -25.95
N PHE A 189 -4.74 19.65 -27.14
CA PHE A 189 -3.85 19.60 -28.29
C PHE A 189 -3.46 21.01 -28.73
N TYR A 190 -2.19 21.22 -29.04
CA TYR A 190 -1.64 22.49 -29.51
C TYR A 190 -0.81 22.24 -30.77
N ASP A 191 -1.19 22.92 -31.85
CA ASP A 191 -0.61 22.80 -33.20
C ASP A 191 -1.16 23.91 -34.09
N ASP A 192 -0.36 24.43 -35.02
CA ASP A 192 -0.82 25.43 -36.00
C ASP A 192 -2.04 24.96 -36.82
N ASN A 193 -2.10 23.66 -37.14
CA ASN A 193 -3.21 23.05 -37.87
C ASN A 193 -4.14 22.22 -36.96
N LYS A 194 -4.25 22.61 -35.67
CA LYS A 194 -5.00 21.88 -34.63
C LYS A 194 -6.37 21.40 -35.10
N VAL A 195 -7.20 22.32 -35.62
CA VAL A 195 -8.61 22.02 -35.96
C VAL A 195 -8.71 20.95 -37.04
N GLU A 196 -7.89 21.02 -38.09
CA GLU A 196 -7.91 20.04 -39.18
C GLU A 196 -7.44 18.67 -38.71
N LYS A 197 -6.35 18.62 -37.94
CA LYS A 197 -5.83 17.38 -37.36
C LYS A 197 -6.83 16.75 -36.40
N LEU A 198 -7.46 17.54 -35.54
CA LEU A 198 -8.47 17.06 -34.60
C LEU A 198 -9.72 16.52 -35.30
N LYS A 199 -10.19 17.17 -36.36
CA LYS A 199 -11.33 16.68 -37.16
C LYS A 199 -11.02 15.29 -37.74
N LYS A 200 -9.85 15.15 -38.39
CA LYS A 200 -9.39 13.87 -38.95
C LYS A 200 -9.23 12.79 -37.87
N LEU A 201 -8.60 13.13 -36.74
CA LEU A 201 -8.44 12.22 -35.61
C LEU A 201 -9.79 11.76 -35.05
N ALA A 202 -10.76 12.67 -34.90
CA ALA A 202 -12.08 12.32 -34.42
C ALA A 202 -12.81 11.38 -35.38
N ASP A 203 -12.75 11.64 -36.68
CA ASP A 203 -13.33 10.76 -37.70
C ASP A 203 -12.68 9.37 -37.65
N ASP A 204 -11.36 9.30 -37.56
CA ASP A 204 -10.62 8.03 -37.43
C ASP A 204 -11.01 7.26 -36.16
N LEU A 205 -11.18 7.95 -35.02
CA LEU A 205 -11.61 7.33 -33.77
C LEU A 205 -13.06 6.84 -33.86
N ILE A 206 -13.95 7.61 -34.49
CA ILE A 206 -15.34 7.21 -34.75
C ILE A 206 -15.38 5.96 -35.63
N ILE A 207 -14.55 5.88 -36.68
CA ILE A 207 -14.45 4.72 -37.57
C ILE A 207 -13.88 3.51 -36.81
N LEU A 208 -12.77 3.71 -36.10
CA LEU A 208 -12.09 2.67 -35.33
C LEU A 208 -13.03 2.02 -34.31
N LEU A 209 -13.80 2.83 -33.58
CA LEU A 209 -14.66 2.38 -32.49
C LEU A 209 -16.04 1.93 -33.01
N GLY A 210 -16.65 2.69 -33.93
CA GLY A 210 -17.93 2.33 -34.54
C GLY A 210 -17.87 1.00 -35.30
N GLY A 211 -16.72 0.67 -35.91
CA GLY A 211 -16.48 -0.63 -36.54
C GLY A 211 -16.38 -1.81 -35.57
N ARG A 212 -16.44 -1.57 -34.25
CA ARG A 212 -16.30 -2.57 -33.18
C ARG A 212 -17.49 -2.57 -32.21
N ASP A 213 -18.68 -2.21 -32.71
CA ASP A 213 -19.94 -2.14 -31.98
C ASP A 213 -19.99 -1.10 -30.84
N TYR A 214 -19.09 -0.10 -30.83
CA TYR A 214 -19.24 1.03 -29.92
C TYR A 214 -20.31 1.99 -30.45
N ILE A 215 -21.07 2.59 -29.53
CA ILE A 215 -22.22 3.43 -29.88
C ILE A 215 -21.74 4.88 -29.95
N VAL A 216 -21.90 5.51 -31.11
CA VAL A 216 -21.55 6.93 -31.31
C VAL A 216 -22.80 7.80 -31.14
N SER A 217 -22.74 8.75 -30.23
CA SER A 217 -23.79 9.72 -29.94
C SER A 217 -23.25 11.14 -30.12
N LYS A 218 -23.88 11.92 -31.01
CA LYS A 218 -23.53 13.33 -31.24
C LYS A 218 -24.46 14.24 -30.42
N LYS A 219 -23.87 15.16 -29.65
CA LYS A 219 -24.54 16.22 -28.88
C LYS A 219 -24.04 17.58 -29.39
N GLU A 220 -24.66 18.67 -28.92
CA GLU A 220 -24.29 20.04 -29.32
C GLU A 220 -22.85 20.38 -28.92
N GLU A 221 -22.44 20.00 -27.71
CA GLU A 221 -21.14 20.37 -27.12
C GLU A 221 -20.08 19.24 -27.21
N TYR A 222 -20.46 18.04 -27.67
CA TYR A 222 -19.53 16.91 -27.75
C TYR A 222 -20.05 15.75 -28.59
N ILE A 223 -19.13 14.90 -29.02
CA ILE A 223 -19.39 13.56 -29.54
C ILE A 223 -18.95 12.56 -28.48
N GLU A 224 -19.81 11.62 -28.12
CA GLU A 224 -19.52 10.58 -27.13
C GLU A 224 -19.55 9.21 -27.80
N ILE A 225 -18.57 8.38 -27.47
CA ILE A 225 -18.44 7.01 -27.91
C ILE A 225 -18.56 6.12 -26.67
N LEU A 226 -19.62 5.31 -26.67
CA LEU A 226 -20.07 4.53 -25.52
C LEU A 226 -19.71 3.05 -25.72
N THR A 227 -19.40 2.37 -24.62
CA THR A 227 -19.30 0.90 -24.57
C THR A 227 -20.67 0.25 -24.79
N LYS A 228 -20.69 -1.09 -24.93
CA LYS A 228 -21.92 -1.88 -25.03
C LYS A 228 -22.84 -1.74 -23.82
N ASP A 229 -22.26 -1.41 -22.66
CA ASP A 229 -22.98 -1.19 -21.41
C ASP A 229 -23.41 0.27 -21.21
N TRP A 230 -23.40 1.07 -22.29
CA TRP A 230 -23.75 2.50 -22.29
C TRP A 230 -22.85 3.36 -21.41
N GLU A 231 -21.59 2.95 -21.22
CA GLU A 231 -20.62 3.73 -20.45
C GLU A 231 -19.76 4.59 -21.38
N PRO A 232 -19.48 5.85 -21.01
CA PRO A 232 -18.56 6.71 -21.79
C PRO A 232 -17.17 6.09 -21.87
N LEU A 233 -16.66 5.89 -23.08
CA LEU A 233 -15.26 5.51 -23.30
C LEU A 233 -14.46 6.70 -23.83
N VAL A 234 -14.95 7.35 -24.89
CA VAL A 234 -14.29 8.52 -25.50
C VAL A 234 -15.29 9.65 -25.59
N LYS A 235 -14.87 10.86 -25.22
CA LYS A 235 -15.63 12.09 -25.43
C LYS A 235 -14.77 13.06 -26.22
N ILE A 236 -15.33 13.64 -27.28
CA ILE A 236 -14.66 14.59 -28.16
C ILE A 236 -15.42 15.91 -28.04
N MET A 237 -14.79 16.94 -27.50
CA MET A 237 -15.46 18.21 -27.24
C MET A 237 -15.59 19.05 -28.51
N VAL A 238 -16.79 19.62 -28.69
CA VAL A 238 -17.21 20.38 -29.87
C VAL A 238 -17.68 21.76 -29.41
N SER A 239 -17.33 22.81 -30.16
CA SER A 239 -17.86 24.17 -29.98
C SER A 239 -18.33 24.68 -31.33
N GLU A 240 -19.52 25.29 -31.36
CA GLU A 240 -20.11 25.86 -32.59
C GLU A 240 -20.16 24.87 -33.78
N GLY A 241 -20.28 23.57 -33.49
CA GLY A 241 -20.29 22.51 -34.51
C GLY A 241 -18.90 22.07 -35.01
N GLU A 242 -17.82 22.65 -34.49
CA GLU A 242 -16.44 22.25 -34.81
C GLU A 242 -15.74 21.57 -33.62
N ILE A 243 -14.90 20.57 -33.88
CA ILE A 243 -14.06 19.93 -32.86
C ILE A 243 -12.91 20.89 -32.53
N VAL A 244 -12.83 21.38 -31.29
CA VAL A 244 -11.93 22.50 -30.98
C VAL A 244 -11.14 22.43 -29.67
N ASP A 245 -11.54 21.58 -28.73
CA ASP A 245 -11.01 21.65 -27.36
C ASP A 245 -10.14 20.45 -27.00
N HIS A 246 -10.74 19.38 -26.49
CA HIS A 246 -10.01 18.21 -26.00
C HIS A 246 -10.74 16.89 -26.29
N ILE A 247 -9.98 15.80 -26.16
CA ILE A 247 -10.52 14.44 -26.15
C ILE A 247 -10.40 13.91 -24.73
N SER A 248 -11.44 13.28 -24.19
CA SER A 248 -11.42 12.59 -22.91
C SER A 248 -11.53 11.09 -23.11
N ILE A 249 -10.76 10.31 -22.36
CA ILE A 249 -10.88 8.85 -22.25
C ILE A 249 -11.30 8.52 -20.83
N THR A 250 -12.36 7.73 -20.66
CA THR A 250 -12.85 7.29 -19.35
C THR A 250 -12.73 5.77 -19.23
N THR A 251 -12.18 5.30 -18.11
CA THR A 251 -12.03 3.87 -17.82
C THR A 251 -12.29 3.59 -16.34
N LYS A 252 -12.53 2.31 -16.02
CA LYS A 252 -12.69 1.80 -14.65
C LYS A 252 -11.54 0.90 -14.20
N VAL A 253 -10.44 0.96 -14.93
CA VAL A 253 -9.22 0.17 -14.67
C VAL A 253 -8.08 1.10 -14.35
N VAL A 254 -7.25 0.72 -13.39
CA VAL A 254 -6.04 1.48 -13.07
C VAL A 254 -5.05 1.40 -14.21
N ASN A 255 -4.83 0.20 -14.76
CA ASN A 255 -3.98 -0.01 -15.91
C ASN A 255 -4.79 0.06 -17.20
N ILE A 256 -4.97 1.26 -17.76
CA ILE A 256 -5.74 1.43 -19.00
C ILE A 256 -5.08 0.72 -20.18
N LEU A 257 -3.78 0.48 -20.12
CA LEU A 257 -3.05 -0.24 -21.14
C LEU A 257 -3.38 -1.74 -21.13
N GLU A 258 -4.03 -2.31 -20.13
CA GLU A 258 -4.56 -3.68 -20.23
C GLU A 258 -5.70 -3.78 -21.26
N MET A 259 -6.36 -2.68 -21.56
CA MET A 259 -7.40 -2.63 -22.58
C MET A 259 -6.76 -2.41 -23.96
N GLU A 260 -6.82 -3.42 -24.83
CA GLU A 260 -6.27 -3.36 -26.19
C GLU A 260 -6.81 -2.14 -26.96
N ILE A 261 -8.10 -1.85 -26.83
CA ILE A 261 -8.73 -0.71 -27.49
C ILE A 261 -8.13 0.63 -27.05
N ILE A 262 -7.73 0.77 -25.79
CA ILE A 262 -7.10 1.99 -25.30
C ILE A 262 -5.71 2.14 -25.90
N ARG A 263 -4.93 1.05 -26.01
CA ARG A 263 -3.62 1.10 -26.69
C ARG A 263 -3.76 1.60 -28.12
N GLU A 264 -4.78 1.13 -28.83
CA GLU A 264 -5.06 1.56 -30.20
C GLU A 264 -5.48 3.03 -30.29
N ILE A 265 -6.33 3.51 -29.38
CA ILE A 265 -6.71 4.92 -29.30
C ILE A 265 -5.47 5.79 -29.05
N LEU A 266 -4.64 5.46 -28.05
CA LEU A 266 -3.43 6.23 -27.73
C LEU A 266 -2.45 6.25 -28.91
N LYS A 267 -2.25 5.09 -29.56
CA LYS A 267 -1.42 5.00 -30.77
C LYS A 267 -1.98 5.86 -31.91
N LYS A 268 -3.31 5.85 -32.10
CA LYS A 268 -3.97 6.68 -33.10
C LYS A 268 -3.75 8.17 -32.82
N ILE A 269 -3.80 8.60 -31.56
CA ILE A 269 -3.47 9.98 -31.18
C ILE A 269 -2.00 10.31 -31.51
N ASP A 270 -1.06 9.43 -31.13
CA ASP A 270 0.38 9.62 -31.41
C ASP A 270 0.68 9.75 -32.92
N GLU A 271 -0.05 9.03 -33.79
CA GLU A 271 0.12 9.09 -35.26
C GLU A 271 -0.10 10.49 -35.85
N TYR A 272 -0.93 11.33 -35.22
CA TYR A 272 -1.20 12.69 -35.70
C TYR A 272 -0.09 13.70 -35.39
N SER A 273 0.86 13.34 -34.51
CA SER A 273 2.09 14.09 -34.26
C SER A 273 1.85 15.61 -34.02
N PHE A 274 0.94 15.93 -33.10
CA PHE A 274 0.71 17.30 -32.61
C PHE A 274 2.01 17.88 -32.01
N GLU A 275 2.21 19.19 -32.11
CA GLU A 275 3.39 19.86 -31.56
C GLU A 275 3.48 19.76 -30.04
N GLU A 276 2.34 19.96 -29.37
CA GLU A 276 2.20 19.80 -27.92
C GLU A 276 0.88 19.13 -27.56
N ILE A 277 0.94 18.24 -26.57
CA ILE A 277 -0.22 17.60 -25.95
C ILE A 277 -0.13 17.80 -24.44
N VAL A 278 -1.12 18.47 -23.85
CA VAL A 278 -1.28 18.55 -22.40
C VAL A 278 -2.25 17.47 -21.96
N LEU A 279 -1.82 16.58 -21.08
CA LEU A 279 -2.60 15.51 -20.49
C LEU A 279 -2.97 15.88 -19.05
N THR A 280 -4.26 15.88 -18.73
CA THR A 280 -4.74 15.87 -17.35
C THR A 280 -5.42 14.54 -17.06
N ASP A 281 -4.93 13.81 -16.06
CA ASP A 281 -5.37 12.46 -15.74
C ASP A 281 -5.87 12.40 -14.29
N HIS A 282 -7.18 12.22 -14.14
CA HIS A 282 -7.88 12.18 -12.86
C HIS A 282 -8.26 10.73 -12.53
N ILE A 283 -7.58 10.15 -11.55
CA ILE A 283 -7.76 8.78 -11.10
C ILE A 283 -8.39 8.80 -9.71
N THR A 284 -9.58 8.23 -9.58
CA THR A 284 -10.27 8.03 -8.30
C THR A 284 -10.26 6.56 -7.96
N LEU A 285 -9.69 6.23 -6.81
CA LEU A 285 -9.64 4.89 -6.25
C LEU A 285 -10.47 4.83 -4.96
N ILE A 286 -11.22 3.75 -4.82
CA ILE A 286 -11.92 3.40 -3.58
C ILE A 286 -11.40 2.05 -3.13
N ASP A 287 -10.82 2.03 -1.94
CA ASP A 287 -10.32 0.81 -1.30
C ASP A 287 -11.38 0.12 -0.43
N GLU A 288 -11.05 -1.08 0.05
CA GLU A 288 -11.93 -1.85 0.94
C GLU A 288 -12.18 -1.24 2.32
N LYS A 289 -11.35 -0.28 2.72
CA LYS A 289 -11.51 0.47 3.96
C LYS A 289 -12.37 1.72 3.75
N SER A 290 -12.98 1.88 2.56
CA SER A 290 -13.80 3.02 2.15
C SER A 290 -13.04 4.36 2.09
N SER A 291 -11.71 4.33 2.03
CA SER A 291 -10.92 5.55 1.82
C SER A 291 -11.02 5.98 0.36
N ILE A 292 -11.19 7.29 0.13
CA ILE A 292 -11.23 7.85 -1.23
C ILE A 292 -9.85 8.44 -1.52
N GLN A 293 -9.16 7.83 -2.47
CA GLN A 293 -7.91 8.39 -2.99
C GLN A 293 -8.19 9.03 -4.35
N ARG A 294 -7.85 10.31 -4.47
CA ARG A 294 -7.90 11.07 -5.72
C ARG A 294 -6.47 11.39 -6.14
N ILE A 295 -6.06 10.86 -7.27
CA ILE A 295 -4.77 11.14 -7.88
C ILE A 295 -5.06 11.98 -9.12
N ILE A 296 -4.43 13.15 -9.18
CA ILE A 296 -4.53 14.08 -10.29
C ILE A 296 -3.13 14.19 -10.88
N THR A 297 -2.99 13.96 -12.17
CA THR A 297 -1.72 14.02 -12.87
C THR A 297 -1.83 15.01 -14.02
N ASP A 298 -1.00 16.04 -14.01
CA ASP A 298 -0.91 17.03 -15.08
C ASP A 298 0.46 16.87 -15.77
N VAL A 299 0.45 16.51 -17.05
CA VAL A 299 1.66 16.20 -17.82
C VAL A 299 1.64 16.93 -19.14
N THR A 300 2.71 17.65 -19.47
CA THR A 300 2.85 18.31 -20.77
C THR A 300 3.88 17.60 -21.63
N LEU A 301 3.43 17.13 -22.79
CA LEU A 301 4.23 16.47 -23.81
C LEU A 301 4.54 17.45 -24.95
N PHE A 302 5.82 17.58 -25.28
CA PHE A 302 6.29 18.33 -26.44
C PHE A 302 6.90 17.38 -27.45
N LYS A 303 6.50 17.49 -28.72
CA LYS A 303 6.96 16.64 -29.83
C LYS A 303 8.47 16.54 -29.94
N ASP A 304 9.16 17.69 -29.94
CA ASP A 304 10.61 17.77 -30.17
C ASP A 304 11.45 17.75 -28.89
N SER A 305 10.83 17.72 -27.71
CA SER A 305 11.56 17.72 -26.44
C SER A 305 11.97 16.31 -26.05
N LYS A 306 13.24 16.04 -25.72
CA LYS A 306 13.64 14.75 -25.12
C LYS A 306 13.17 14.57 -23.66
N LYS A 307 12.50 15.57 -23.09
CA LYS A 307 12.04 15.59 -21.70
C LYS A 307 10.59 16.07 -21.64
N THR A 308 9.72 15.21 -21.14
CA THR A 308 8.35 15.57 -20.75
C THR A 308 8.38 15.96 -19.28
N PHE A 309 7.75 17.07 -18.92
CA PHE A 309 7.64 17.54 -17.53
C PHE A 309 6.18 17.48 -17.09
N GLY A 310 5.95 17.07 -15.85
CA GLY A 310 4.61 17.05 -15.28
C GLY A 310 4.62 17.09 -13.76
N THR A 311 3.45 17.35 -13.20
CA THR A 311 3.16 17.29 -11.78
C THR A 311 2.16 16.18 -11.51
N VAL A 312 2.40 15.38 -10.48
CA VAL A 312 1.41 14.45 -9.93
C VAL A 312 1.01 14.91 -8.55
N THR A 313 -0.27 15.20 -8.38
CA THR A 313 -0.88 15.58 -7.11
C THR A 313 -1.71 14.42 -6.58
N ILE A 314 -1.31 13.86 -5.45
CA ILE A 314 -2.09 12.85 -4.73
C ILE A 314 -2.83 13.53 -3.60
N ARG A 315 -4.15 13.36 -3.59
CA ARG A 315 -5.03 13.76 -2.52
C ARG A 315 -5.72 12.53 -1.94
N SER A 316 -5.47 12.23 -0.69
CA SER A 316 -6.18 11.17 0.04
C SER A 316 -7.14 11.80 1.03
N ASP A 317 -8.43 11.47 0.92
CA ASP A 317 -9.48 11.91 1.83
C ASP A 317 -9.89 10.71 2.73
N PHE A 318 -9.83 10.90 4.04
CA PHE A 318 -9.99 9.88 5.09
C PHE A 318 -11.17 10.25 6.00
#